data_AF-P81368-F1
#
_entry.id   AF-P81368-F1
#
_cell.length_a   1.000
_cell.length_b   1.000
_cell.length_c   1.000
_cell.angle_alpha   90.00
_cell.angle_beta   90.00
_cell.angle_gamma   90.00
#
_symmetry.space_group_name_H-M   'P 1'
#
loop_
_entity.id
_entity.type
_entity.pdbx_description
1 polymer ?
#
loop_
_entity_poly.entity_id
_entity_poly.type
_entity_poly.pdbx_seq_one_letter_code
_entity_poly.pdbx_strand_id
1 'polypeptide(L)'
;ANWCEPGLVIPLNPLPSCRTYMVRRACGVSIGPVVPLPVLKERCCSELEKLVPYCRCGALRTALDSMMTGYEMRPTCSWGGLLTFAPTIVCYRECNLRTLHGRPFCYALGAEGTTT
;
A
#
# COMPACT_ATOMS: atom_id res chain seq x y z
N ALA A 1 9.77 -13.30 15.50
CA ALA A 1 10.14 -13.03 14.09
C ALA A 1 8.97 -12.32 13.42
N ASN A 2 9.20 -11.16 12.79
CA ASN A 2 8.14 -10.47 12.05
C ASN A 2 8.15 -11.02 10.62
N TRP A 3 7.25 -11.96 10.31
CA TRP A 3 7.19 -12.61 8.99
C TRP A 3 6.77 -11.67 7.84
N CYS A 4 6.43 -10.42 8.16
CA CYS A 4 6.02 -9.38 7.23
C CYS A 4 7.21 -8.61 6.65
N GLU A 5 8.31 -9.30 6.38
CA GLU A 5 9.47 -8.72 5.70
C GLU A 5 9.43 -9.04 4.20
N PRO A 6 9.96 -8.14 3.34
CA PRO A 6 10.07 -8.39 1.91
C PRO A 6 10.93 -9.63 1.63
N GLY A 7 10.47 -10.49 0.73
CA GLY A 7 11.12 -11.77 0.42
C GLY A 7 10.62 -12.96 1.28
N LEU A 8 9.85 -12.71 2.34
CA LEU A 8 9.14 -13.74 3.10
C LEU A 8 7.68 -13.82 2.62
N VAL A 9 6.74 -13.38 3.47
CA VAL A 9 5.31 -13.32 3.14
C VAL A 9 5.00 -12.19 2.16
N ILE A 10 5.78 -11.10 2.23
CA ILE A 10 5.63 -9.95 1.33
C ILE A 10 6.52 -10.18 0.10
N PRO A 11 5.99 -10.07 -1.14
CA PRO A 11 6.81 -10.15 -2.34
C PRO A 11 7.95 -9.12 -2.35
N LEU A 12 9.10 -9.48 -2.93
CA LEU A 12 10.26 -8.57 -3.09
C LEU A 12 9.91 -7.28 -3.82
N ASN A 13 8.97 -7.35 -4.77
CA ASN A 13 8.34 -6.18 -5.39
C ASN A 13 6.94 -5.99 -4.78
N PRO A 14 6.82 -5.26 -3.66
CA PRO A 14 5.57 -5.18 -2.90
C PRO A 14 4.52 -4.35 -3.63
N LEU A 15 3.39 -4.99 -3.89
CA LEU A 15 2.13 -4.36 -4.31
C LEU A 15 2.28 -3.38 -5.51
N PRO A 16 2.76 -3.83 -6.68
CA PRO A 16 3.01 -2.95 -7.82
C PRO A 16 1.76 -2.17 -8.24
N SER A 17 0.57 -2.78 -8.21
CA SER A 17 -0.67 -2.08 -8.54
C SER A 17 -1.05 -1.08 -7.46
N CYS A 18 -0.81 -1.38 -6.17
CA CYS A 18 -1.05 -0.40 -5.11
C CYS A 18 -0.12 0.81 -5.20
N ARG A 19 1.14 0.64 -5.61
CA ARG A 19 2.04 1.79 -5.83
C ARG A 19 1.47 2.73 -6.89
N THR A 20 1.05 2.20 -8.02
CA THR A 20 0.40 2.99 -9.07
C THR A 20 -0.92 3.60 -8.60
N TYR A 21 -1.73 2.85 -7.87
CA TYR A 21 -3.00 3.35 -7.34
C TYR A 21 -2.79 4.49 -6.34
N MET A 22 -1.86 4.33 -5.39
CA MET A 22 -1.50 5.36 -4.40
C MET A 22 -1.05 6.65 -5.08
N VAL A 23 -0.11 6.55 -6.03
CA VAL A 23 0.38 7.73 -6.76
C VAL A 23 -0.74 8.36 -7.57
N ARG A 24 -1.54 7.59 -8.32
CA ARG A 24 -2.65 8.17 -9.10
C ARG A 24 -3.72 8.81 -8.23
N ARG A 25 -4.00 8.24 -7.06
CA ARG A 25 -5.06 8.71 -6.16
C ARG A 25 -4.63 9.90 -5.31
N ALA A 26 -3.39 9.93 -4.85
CA ALA A 26 -2.84 10.98 -3.99
C ALA A 26 -2.18 12.12 -4.79
N CYS A 27 -1.50 11.81 -5.89
CA CYS A 27 -0.80 12.80 -6.73
C CYS A 27 -1.60 13.24 -7.96
N GLY A 28 -2.70 12.57 -8.29
CA GLY A 28 -3.46 12.82 -9.51
C GLY A 28 -2.95 12.07 -10.73
N VAL A 29 -3.50 12.41 -11.89
CA VAL A 29 -3.29 11.65 -13.14
C VAL A 29 -1.86 11.82 -13.64
N SER A 30 -1.13 10.71 -13.76
CA SER A 30 0.16 10.65 -14.45
C SER A 30 -0.03 10.65 -15.97
N ILE A 31 0.86 11.34 -16.69
CA ILE A 31 0.94 11.33 -18.16
C ILE A 31 1.14 9.87 -18.62
N GLY A 32 0.20 9.34 -19.41
CA GLY A 32 0.28 7.96 -19.93
C GLY A 32 -1.09 7.28 -20.05
N PRO A 33 -1.15 6.04 -20.59
CA PRO A 33 -2.39 5.31 -20.76
C PRO A 33 -3.17 5.28 -19.45
N VAL A 34 -4.37 5.85 -19.48
CA VAL A 34 -5.20 6.04 -18.29
C VAL A 34 -5.88 4.71 -18.00
N VAL A 35 -5.20 3.84 -17.25
CA VAL A 35 -5.90 2.76 -16.57
C VAL A 35 -6.91 3.42 -15.62
N PRO A 36 -8.22 3.11 -15.73
CA PRO A 36 -9.22 3.71 -14.88
C PRO A 36 -8.90 3.47 -13.40
N LEU A 37 -9.12 4.47 -12.54
CA LEU A 37 -8.90 4.36 -11.10
C LEU A 37 -9.60 3.14 -10.47
N PRO A 38 -10.85 2.78 -10.84
CA PRO A 38 -11.48 1.58 -10.31
C PRO A 38 -10.72 0.29 -10.62
N VAL A 39 -10.16 0.18 -11.83
CA VAL A 39 -9.37 -0.99 -12.24
C VAL A 39 -8.04 -1.06 -11.48
N LEU A 40 -7.39 0.08 -11.25
CA LEU A 40 -6.17 0.14 -10.43
C LEU A 40 -6.46 -0.22 -8.97
N LYS A 41 -7.59 0.26 -8.44
CA LYS A 41 -8.07 -0.05 -7.11
C LYS A 41 -8.30 -1.56 -6.96
N GLU A 42 -9.05 -2.17 -7.85
CA GLU A 42 -9.33 -3.62 -7.83
C GLU A 42 -8.06 -4.46 -7.85
N ARG A 43 -7.10 -4.10 -8.72
CA ARG A 43 -5.80 -4.79 -8.78
C ARG A 43 -5.01 -4.63 -7.50
N CYS A 44 -4.95 -3.41 -6.94
CA CYS A 44 -4.32 -3.17 -5.65
C CYS A 44 -4.98 -4.01 -4.53
N CYS A 45 -6.31 -4.00 -4.44
CA CYS A 45 -7.03 -4.77 -3.43
C CYS A 45 -6.78 -6.28 -3.57
N SER A 46 -6.75 -6.78 -4.81
CA SER A 46 -6.43 -8.19 -5.11
C SER A 46 -5.01 -8.58 -4.69
N GLU A 47 -4.04 -7.67 -4.83
CA GLU A 47 -2.67 -7.90 -4.36
C GLU A 47 -2.60 -7.95 -2.83
N LEU A 48 -3.31 -7.04 -2.15
CA LEU A 48 -3.37 -7.01 -0.68
C LEU A 48 -4.12 -8.20 -0.09
N GLU A 49 -5.18 -8.68 -0.76
CA GLU A 49 -5.98 -9.80 -0.27
C GLU A 49 -5.19 -11.10 -0.20
N LYS A 50 -4.26 -11.30 -1.15
CA LYS A 50 -3.32 -12.44 -1.18
C LYS A 50 -2.38 -12.48 0.03
N LEU A 51 -2.18 -11.36 0.71
CA LEU A 51 -1.39 -11.30 1.93
C LEU A 51 -2.24 -11.69 3.14
N VAL A 52 -1.62 -12.38 4.10
CA VAL A 52 -2.24 -12.64 5.40
C VAL A 52 -2.62 -11.30 6.06
N PRO A 53 -3.77 -11.20 6.75
CA PRO A 53 -4.23 -9.96 7.38
C PRO A 53 -3.17 -9.25 8.22
N TYR A 54 -2.38 -10.04 8.95
CA TYR A 54 -1.28 -9.57 9.80
C TYR A 54 -0.25 -8.69 9.05
N CYS A 55 0.03 -8.97 7.77
CA CYS A 55 1.08 -8.29 7.01
C CYS A 55 0.60 -7.17 6.08
N ARG A 56 -0.71 -6.91 5.97
CA ARG A 56 -1.24 -5.95 4.99
C ARG A 56 -0.77 -4.51 5.22
N CYS A 57 -0.74 -4.06 6.48
CA CYS A 57 -0.24 -2.72 6.83
C CYS A 57 1.28 -2.60 6.60
N GLY A 58 2.03 -3.64 6.99
CA GLY A 58 3.47 -3.72 6.72
C GLY A 58 3.79 -3.68 5.22
N ALA A 59 3.03 -4.40 4.40
CA ALA A 59 3.20 -4.41 2.95
C ALA A 59 2.90 -3.06 2.28
N LEU A 60 1.89 -2.33 2.76
CA LEU A 60 1.65 -0.96 2.31
C LEU A 60 2.83 -0.04 2.67
N ARG A 61 3.39 -0.17 3.87
CA ARG A 61 4.59 0.57 4.27
C ARG A 61 5.78 0.22 3.39
N THR A 62 6.08 -1.06 3.17
CA THR A 62 7.18 -1.46 2.27
C THR A 62 6.95 -0.98 0.84
N ALA A 63 5.72 -1.05 0.33
CA ALA A 63 5.38 -0.55 -0.99
C ALA A 63 5.68 0.94 -1.12
N LEU A 64 5.32 1.74 -0.11
CA LEU A 64 5.75 3.14 -0.01
C LEU A 64 7.28 3.25 0.03
N ASP A 65 7.95 2.63 0.99
CA ASP A 65 9.41 2.75 1.14
C ASP A 65 10.17 2.38 -0.15
N SER A 66 9.67 1.38 -0.90
CA SER A 66 10.23 0.97 -2.19
C SER A 66 10.09 2.02 -3.30
N MET A 67 9.09 2.91 -3.23
CA MET A 67 8.95 4.03 -4.17
C MET A 67 9.96 5.14 -3.92
N MET A 68 10.50 5.24 -2.70
CA MET A 68 11.56 6.20 -2.39
C MET A 68 12.94 5.68 -2.82
N THR A 69 13.16 4.37 -2.74
CA THR A 69 14.44 3.75 -3.10
C THR A 69 14.50 3.30 -4.57
N GLY A 70 13.34 3.07 -5.20
CA GLY A 70 13.23 2.59 -6.57
C GLY A 70 13.27 3.70 -7.63
N TYR A 71 13.73 3.35 -8.83
CA TYR A 71 13.72 4.22 -10.01
C TYR A 71 12.37 4.24 -10.75
N GLU A 72 11.48 3.27 -10.50
CA GLU A 72 10.34 3.02 -11.39
C GLU A 72 9.16 3.99 -11.23
N MET A 73 8.95 4.56 -10.05
CA MET A 73 7.81 5.45 -9.82
C MET A 73 8.10 6.43 -8.69
N ARG A 74 8.83 7.49 -9.01
CA ARG A 74 9.02 8.59 -8.05
C ARG A 74 7.77 9.47 -8.05
N PRO A 75 7.05 9.60 -6.92
CA PRO A 75 5.84 10.41 -6.86
C PRO A 75 6.16 11.88 -7.13
N THR A 76 5.33 12.54 -7.94
CA THR A 76 5.44 13.99 -8.20
C THR A 76 4.82 14.84 -7.10
N CYS A 77 4.07 14.22 -6.17
CA CYS A 77 3.41 14.91 -5.06
C CYS A 77 4.12 14.69 -3.72
N SER A 78 3.64 15.38 -2.69
CA SER A 78 4.23 15.31 -1.36
C SER A 78 4.16 13.90 -0.78
N TRP A 79 5.29 13.45 -0.24
CA TRP A 79 5.40 12.17 0.45
C TRP A 79 4.40 12.05 1.62
N GLY A 80 4.17 13.15 2.33
CA GLY A 80 3.17 13.22 3.41
C GLY A 80 1.75 12.88 2.95
N GLY A 81 1.37 13.27 1.73
CA GLY A 81 0.07 12.91 1.15
C GLY A 81 -0.05 11.40 0.93
N LEU A 82 1.02 10.76 0.43
CA LEU A 82 1.07 9.31 0.26
C LEU A 82 1.03 8.57 1.59
N LEU A 83 1.82 9.00 2.59
CA LEU A 83 1.81 8.41 3.93
C LEU A 83 0.45 8.52 4.62
N THR A 84 -0.29 9.59 4.36
CA THR A 84 -1.65 9.79 4.90
C THR A 84 -2.67 8.92 4.17
N PHE A 85 -2.54 8.79 2.85
CA PHE A 85 -3.49 8.04 2.03
C PHE A 85 -3.30 6.52 2.13
N ALA A 86 -2.08 6.03 2.03
CA ALA A 86 -1.78 4.61 1.96
C ALA A 86 -2.42 3.73 3.07
N PRO A 87 -2.42 4.09 4.37
CA PRO A 87 -3.09 3.27 5.39
C PRO A 87 -4.61 3.20 5.19
N THR A 88 -5.22 4.14 4.44
CA THR A 88 -6.66 4.11 4.16
C THR A 88 -7.05 3.05 3.12
N ILE A 89 -6.10 2.48 2.39
CA ILE A 89 -6.37 1.48 1.35
C ILE A 89 -7.05 0.23 1.90
N VAL A 90 -6.74 -0.17 3.14
CA VAL A 90 -7.41 -1.31 3.76
C VAL A 90 -8.82 -1.00 4.24
N CYS A 91 -9.20 0.29 4.35
CA CYS A 91 -10.46 0.71 4.95
C CYS A 91 -11.69 0.36 4.11
N TYR A 92 -12.88 0.42 4.74
CA TYR A 92 -14.17 0.09 4.12
C TYR A 92 -14.43 0.80 2.78
N ARG A 93 -14.04 2.08 2.66
CA ARG A 93 -14.23 2.86 1.42
C ARG A 93 -13.27 2.46 0.30
N GLU A 94 -12.18 1.78 0.65
CA GLU A 94 -11.16 1.31 -0.28
C GLU A 94 -11.31 -0.20 -0.50
N CYS A 95 -10.43 -1.04 0.04
CA CYS A 95 -10.46 -2.49 -0.17
C CYS A 95 -11.29 -3.27 0.85
N ASN A 96 -11.66 -2.65 1.98
CA ASN A 96 -12.39 -3.31 3.07
C ASN A 96 -11.72 -4.62 3.57
N LEU A 97 -10.39 -4.64 3.67
CA LEU A 97 -9.62 -5.82 4.03
C LEU A 97 -9.23 -5.79 5.51
N ARG A 98 -9.54 -6.85 6.24
CA ARG A 98 -9.10 -7.01 7.65
C ARG A 98 -7.57 -6.96 7.74
N THR A 99 -7.05 -6.38 8.80
CA THR A 99 -5.60 -6.32 9.07
C THR A 99 -5.25 -7.06 10.36
N LEU A 100 -4.03 -6.86 10.86
CA LEU A 100 -3.62 -7.21 12.22
C LEU A 100 -4.67 -6.84 13.29
N HIS A 101 -5.37 -5.71 13.12
CA HIS A 101 -6.31 -5.20 14.13
C HIS A 101 -7.69 -5.89 14.10
N GLY A 102 -7.86 -6.95 13.30
CA GLY A 102 -9.13 -7.65 13.14
C GLY A 102 -10.21 -6.86 12.39
N ARG A 103 -9.93 -5.60 12.03
CA ARG A 103 -10.83 -4.67 11.33
C ARG A 103 -10.11 -4.03 10.11
N PRO A 104 -10.84 -3.43 9.17
CA PRO A 104 -10.25 -2.82 7.97
C PRO A 104 -9.62 -1.46 8.30
N PHE A 105 -8.44 -1.49 8.91
CA PHE A 105 -7.74 -0.31 9.41
C PHE A 105 -6.25 -0.59 9.51
N CYS A 106 -5.40 0.41 9.25
CA CYS A 106 -4.00 0.41 9.67
C CYS A 106 -3.79 1.66 10.53
N TYR A 107 -2.93 1.60 11.54
CA TYR A 107 -2.42 2.85 12.11
C TYR A 107 -1.59 3.58 11.04
N ALA A 108 -1.20 4.83 11.31
CA ALA A 108 -0.25 5.53 10.44
C ALA A 108 0.94 4.59 10.18
N LEU A 109 1.24 4.33 8.90
CA LEU A 109 2.12 3.25 8.43
C LEU A 109 3.48 3.29 9.14
N GLY A 110 3.59 2.58 10.26
CA GLY A 110 4.75 2.69 11.16
C GLY A 110 4.49 2.56 12.65
N ALA A 111 3.25 2.65 13.11
CA ALA A 111 2.94 2.38 14.51
C ALA A 111 2.88 0.88 14.85
N GLU A 112 2.85 0.01 13.84
CA GLU A 112 2.67 -1.45 14.00
C GLU A 112 3.91 -2.16 14.59
N GLY A 113 5.06 -1.46 14.68
CA GLY A 113 6.34 -2.02 15.12
C GLY A 113 6.85 -1.50 16.47
N THR A 114 6.08 -0.66 17.17
CA THR A 114 6.42 -0.16 18.51
C THR A 114 5.65 -0.87 19.62
N THR A 115 5.23 -2.11 19.39
CA THR A 115 4.99 -3.03 20.51
C THR A 115 6.36 -3.52 20.99
N THR A 116 6.91 -2.77 21.95
CA THR A 116 7.87 -3.17 23.01
C THR A 116 8.50 -4.55 22.92
#